data_AF-A0A2K8M829-F1
#
_entry.id   AF-A0A2K8M829-F1
#
_cell.length_a   1.000
_cell.length_b   1.000
_cell.length_c   1.000
_cell.angle_alpha   90.00
_cell.angle_beta   90.00
_cell.angle_gamma   90.00
#
_symmetry.space_group_name_H-M   'P 1'
#
loop_
_entity.id
_entity.type
_entity.pdbx_description
1 polymer ?
#
loop_
_entity_poly.entity_id
_entity_poly.type
_entity_poly.pdbx_seq_one_letter_code
_entity_poly.pdbx_strand_id
1 'polypeptide(L)'
;MTGTAGLSDADRQLAAERAQQQTAVDAALRALEQAPALQYDATLKDGSGNPATLTYRVARDGNGFGALPLEGKSVRIAEPDGQLYLAADADYWKSHGLEENSTQFGGGWVHTVGSELPVDPAARMAPPKLAAELRKALGGLGSGAPRKQKLEDGTEVYDLGGALQVTTAEPHRVTGFAPALLDPRGGPKLGAAFRVRPLADAEIKQFHNDFNAAVDAIGQPFDGLAQASVTVLNDKLDCQDYVGSCKTTVDVSNSVVGNQPGSKPNVHIKLSVEISADTLGSQSCATEGDAAADATITMSCSVKFTLPNRTASYQVLAKPTAVAEVRSPVDANAVKAKLAAAFAAIGG
;
A
#
# COMPACT_ATOMS: atom_id res chain seq x y z
N MET A 1 52.35 30.89 36.59
CA MET A 1 52.62 29.72 35.74
C MET A 1 51.29 29.17 35.27
N THR A 2 50.92 29.43 34.02
CA THR A 2 49.69 28.94 33.39
C THR A 2 50.00 27.61 32.72
N GLY A 3 49.77 26.51 33.42
CA GLY A 3 49.93 25.17 32.86
C GLY A 3 48.86 24.91 31.82
N THR A 4 49.25 24.78 30.56
CA THR A 4 48.44 24.16 29.51
C THR A 4 48.28 22.69 29.86
N ALA A 5 47.21 22.34 30.57
CA ALA A 5 46.81 20.95 30.74
C ALA A 5 46.45 20.41 29.35
N GLY A 6 47.37 19.64 28.76
CA GLY A 6 47.10 18.91 27.52
C GLY A 6 45.94 17.94 27.73
N LEU A 7 45.20 17.64 26.66
CA LEU A 7 44.17 16.60 26.65
C LEU A 7 44.72 15.30 27.25
N SER A 8 43.96 14.67 28.14
CA SER A 8 44.34 13.38 28.72
C SER A 8 44.39 12.29 27.63
N ASP A 9 45.12 11.19 27.88
CA ASP A 9 45.13 10.05 26.94
C ASP A 9 43.73 9.48 26.71
N ALA A 10 42.88 9.49 27.74
CA ALA A 10 41.49 9.09 27.64
C ALA A 10 40.68 10.01 26.72
N ASP A 11 40.88 11.34 26.82
CA ASP A 11 40.22 12.30 25.94
C ASP A 11 40.68 12.16 24.49
N ARG A 12 41.98 11.90 24.27
CA ARG A 12 42.54 11.62 22.94
C ARG A 12 41.98 10.35 22.33
N GLN A 13 41.89 9.27 23.11
CA GLN A 13 41.31 8.01 22.66
C GLN A 13 39.82 8.17 22.31
N LEU A 14 39.05 8.80 23.19
CA LEU A 14 37.63 9.06 22.95
C LEU A 14 37.40 9.93 21.70
N ALA A 15 38.24 10.94 21.48
CA ALA A 15 38.19 11.76 20.27
C ALA A 15 38.51 10.94 19.00
N ALA A 16 39.51 10.05 19.06
CA ALA A 16 39.85 9.16 17.96
C ALA A 16 38.72 8.16 17.63
N GLU A 17 38.09 7.56 18.65
CA GLU A 17 36.96 6.65 18.47
C GLU A 17 35.76 7.36 17.85
N ARG A 18 35.45 8.60 18.26
CA ARG A 18 34.40 9.43 17.66
C ARG A 18 34.71 9.76 16.20
N ALA A 19 35.96 10.13 15.89
CA ALA A 19 36.37 10.41 14.52
C ALA A 19 36.25 9.16 13.63
N GLN A 20 36.56 7.98 14.16
CA GLN A 20 36.40 6.71 13.45
C GLN A 20 34.92 6.39 13.19
N GLN A 21 34.05 6.55 14.20
CA GLN A 21 32.60 6.38 14.04
C GLN A 21 32.04 7.34 12.99
N GLN A 22 32.40 8.62 13.06
CA GLN A 22 31.95 9.63 12.10
C GLN A 22 32.38 9.28 10.66
N THR A 23 33.63 8.85 10.48
CA THR A 23 34.13 8.39 9.18
C THR A 23 33.33 7.21 8.65
N ALA A 24 33.02 6.22 9.50
CA ALA A 24 32.21 5.07 9.13
C ALA A 24 30.77 5.46 8.74
N VAL A 25 30.15 6.37 9.50
CA VAL A 25 28.80 6.88 9.23
C VAL A 25 28.76 7.64 7.91
N ASP A 26 29.72 8.54 7.68
CA ASP A 26 29.79 9.31 6.44
C ASP A 26 30.00 8.41 5.22
N ALA A 27 30.88 7.41 5.33
CA ALA A 27 31.11 6.42 4.29
C ALA A 27 29.86 5.56 4.03
N ALA A 28 29.17 5.11 5.08
CA ALA A 28 27.95 4.31 4.98
C ALA A 28 26.81 5.07 4.32
N LEU A 29 26.60 6.35 4.67
CA LEU A 29 25.56 7.18 4.07
C LEU A 29 25.86 7.54 2.62
N ARG A 30 27.15 7.73 2.26
CA ARG A 30 27.56 7.88 0.85
C ARG A 30 27.31 6.60 0.05
N ALA A 31 27.62 5.43 0.62
CA ALA A 31 27.35 4.15 -0.04
C ALA A 31 25.84 3.91 -0.21
N LEU A 32 25.05 4.23 0.81
CA LEU A 32 23.58 4.15 0.79
C LEU A 32 22.99 5.02 -0.31
N GLU A 33 23.43 6.27 -0.43
CA GLU A 33 22.95 7.22 -1.44
C GLU A 33 23.19 6.75 -2.89
N GLN A 34 24.27 5.99 -3.10
CA GLN A 34 24.63 5.46 -4.42
C GLN A 34 24.07 4.08 -4.70
N ALA A 35 23.36 3.46 -3.76
CA ALA A 35 22.80 2.13 -3.95
C ALA A 35 21.76 2.15 -5.10
N PRO A 36 21.79 1.16 -6.01
CA PRO A 36 20.84 1.07 -7.12
C PRO A 36 19.41 0.77 -6.64
N ALA A 37 19.29 -0.06 -5.61
CA ALA A 37 18.04 -0.41 -4.95
C ALA A 37 18.31 -0.88 -3.53
N LEU A 38 17.31 -0.76 -2.67
CA LEU A 38 17.36 -1.18 -1.26
C LEU A 38 16.24 -2.18 -0.97
N GLN A 39 16.54 -3.11 -0.07
CA GLN A 39 15.56 -3.93 0.64
C GLN A 39 15.43 -3.43 2.08
N TYR A 40 14.19 -3.35 2.54
CA TYR A 40 13.80 -3.10 3.91
C TYR A 40 13.07 -4.30 4.46
N ASP A 41 13.54 -4.82 5.58
CA ASP A 41 12.84 -5.83 6.35
C ASP A 41 12.37 -5.23 7.67
N ALA A 42 11.09 -5.36 7.94
CA ALA A 42 10.46 -4.98 9.20
C ALA A 42 9.78 -6.19 9.84
N THR A 43 9.71 -6.21 11.15
CA THR A 43 9.00 -7.27 11.88
C THR A 43 7.66 -6.77 12.37
N LEU A 44 6.61 -7.53 12.09
CA LEU A 44 5.25 -7.35 12.61
C LEU A 44 4.84 -8.62 13.36
N LYS A 45 3.96 -8.52 14.37
CA LYS A 45 3.33 -9.72 14.93
C LYS A 45 2.16 -10.14 14.04
N ASP A 46 2.11 -11.42 13.67
CA ASP A 46 0.97 -11.98 12.94
C ASP A 46 -0.27 -12.11 13.85
N GLY A 47 -1.38 -12.58 13.27
CA GLY A 47 -2.64 -12.79 14.01
C GLY A 47 -2.56 -13.82 15.15
N SER A 48 -1.49 -14.63 15.19
CA SER A 48 -1.19 -15.57 16.27
C SER A 48 -0.18 -15.01 17.30
N GLY A 49 0.29 -13.77 17.10
CA GLY A 49 1.28 -13.11 17.95
C GLY A 49 2.75 -13.46 17.63
N ASN A 50 3.01 -14.28 16.60
CA ASN A 50 4.36 -14.65 16.20
C ASN A 50 5.01 -13.56 15.34
N PRO A 51 6.33 -13.37 15.41
CA PRO A 51 7.02 -12.43 14.54
C PRO A 51 6.95 -12.91 13.07
N ALA A 52 6.51 -12.01 12.19
CA ALA A 52 6.50 -12.15 10.75
C ALA A 52 7.33 -11.02 10.12
N THR A 53 8.17 -11.36 9.16
CA THR A 53 8.97 -10.39 8.42
C THR A 53 8.19 -9.88 7.21
N LEU A 54 8.09 -8.56 7.10
CA LEU A 54 7.56 -7.86 5.93
C LEU A 54 8.73 -7.26 5.17
N THR A 55 8.75 -7.48 3.86
CA THR A 55 9.82 -7.02 2.98
C THR A 55 9.29 -5.99 2.00
N TYR A 56 9.96 -4.83 1.92
CA TYR A 56 9.71 -3.79 0.93
C TYR A 56 11.00 -3.49 0.17
N ARG A 57 10.91 -3.39 -1.16
CA ARG A 57 12.04 -3.08 -2.03
C ARG A 57 11.76 -1.80 -2.78
N VAL A 58 12.79 -0.97 -2.96
CA VAL A 58 12.67 0.30 -3.68
C VAL A 58 13.92 0.57 -4.50
N ALA A 59 13.70 0.97 -5.75
CA ALA A 59 14.76 1.41 -6.65
C ALA A 59 15.18 2.86 -6.34
N ARG A 60 16.31 3.27 -6.92
CA ARG A 60 16.90 4.61 -6.71
C ARG A 60 15.97 5.77 -7.04
N ASP A 61 15.09 5.59 -8.01
CA ASP A 61 14.12 6.60 -8.47
C ASP A 61 12.83 6.65 -7.63
N GLY A 62 12.66 5.72 -6.68
CA GLY A 62 11.48 5.62 -5.82
C GLY A 62 10.45 4.60 -6.28
N ASN A 63 10.67 3.90 -7.40
CA ASN A 63 9.83 2.78 -7.79
C ASN A 63 9.94 1.65 -6.75
N GLY A 64 8.85 1.39 -6.03
CA GLY A 64 8.86 0.49 -4.89
C GLY A 64 7.74 -0.54 -4.87
N PHE A 65 8.03 -1.73 -4.34
CA PHE A 65 7.03 -2.78 -4.14
C PHE A 65 7.38 -3.69 -2.96
N GLY A 66 6.35 -4.07 -2.21
CA GLY A 66 6.43 -5.10 -1.19
C GLY A 66 5.36 -4.91 -0.12
N ALA A 67 5.71 -5.15 1.13
CA ALA A 67 4.84 -4.92 2.28
C ALA A 67 5.57 -4.15 3.37
N LEU A 68 4.85 -3.24 4.03
CA LEU A 68 5.31 -2.52 5.20
C LEU A 68 4.28 -2.70 6.33
N PRO A 69 4.73 -2.72 7.59
CA PRO A 69 3.79 -2.54 8.68
C PRO A 69 3.25 -1.11 8.63
N LEU A 70 1.94 -0.94 8.67
CA LEU A 70 1.28 0.35 8.85
C LEU A 70 0.29 0.21 9.98
N GLU A 71 0.52 0.96 11.07
CA GLU A 71 -0.38 0.99 12.23
C GLU A 71 -0.63 -0.40 12.84
N GLY A 72 0.38 -1.27 12.77
CA GLY A 72 0.29 -2.64 13.29
C GLY A 72 -0.39 -3.64 12.34
N LYS A 73 -0.68 -3.25 11.10
CA LYS A 73 -1.21 -4.11 10.05
C LYS A 73 -0.18 -4.32 8.94
N SER A 74 -0.24 -5.47 8.26
CA SER A 74 0.56 -5.71 7.06
C SER A 74 -0.15 -5.07 5.87
N VAL A 75 0.49 -4.10 5.23
CA VAL A 75 -0.04 -3.43 4.05
C VAL A 75 0.91 -3.64 2.89
N ARG A 76 0.39 -4.19 1.80
CA ARG A 76 1.12 -4.29 0.53
C ARG A 76 1.09 -2.94 -0.17
N ILE A 77 2.23 -2.55 -0.69
CA ILE A 77 2.46 -1.26 -1.34
C ILE A 77 3.08 -1.54 -2.71
N ALA A 78 2.56 -0.88 -3.74
CA ALA A 78 3.16 -0.79 -5.06
C ALA A 78 3.16 0.67 -5.50
N GLU A 79 4.31 1.20 -5.88
CA GLU A 79 4.50 2.60 -6.26
C GLU A 79 5.19 2.74 -7.62
N PRO A 80 4.58 2.22 -8.72
CA PRO A 80 5.15 2.38 -10.03
C PRO A 80 4.93 3.81 -10.54
N ASP A 81 5.99 4.45 -11.03
CA ASP A 81 5.95 5.80 -11.61
C ASP A 81 5.33 6.85 -10.67
N GLY A 82 5.56 6.67 -9.36
CA GLY A 82 5.04 7.54 -8.29
C GLY A 82 3.52 7.45 -8.06
N GLN A 83 2.82 6.49 -8.67
CA GLN A 83 1.41 6.21 -8.39
C GLN A 83 1.30 5.21 -7.23
N LEU A 84 0.61 5.58 -6.15
CA LEU A 84 0.56 4.76 -4.94
C LEU A 84 -0.66 3.83 -4.94
N TYR A 85 -0.39 2.53 -4.87
CA TYR A 85 -1.40 1.49 -4.70
C TYR A 85 -1.18 0.73 -3.40
N LEU A 86 -2.26 0.55 -2.64
CA LEU A 86 -2.27 -0.14 -1.35
C LEU A 86 -3.20 -1.35 -1.42
N ALA A 87 -2.78 -2.48 -0.85
CA ALA A 87 -3.66 -3.61 -0.58
C ALA A 87 -3.52 -4.00 0.89
N ALA A 88 -4.64 -3.98 1.60
CA ALA A 88 -4.72 -4.23 3.04
C ALA A 88 -5.99 -5.01 3.37
N ASP A 89 -6.08 -5.56 4.58
CA ASP A 89 -7.27 -6.28 5.03
C ASP A 89 -8.45 -5.33 5.32
N ALA A 90 -9.64 -5.89 5.50
CA ALA A 90 -10.83 -5.12 5.79
C ALA A 90 -10.71 -4.30 7.09
N ASP A 91 -9.99 -4.81 8.10
CA ASP A 91 -9.78 -4.10 9.36
C ASP A 91 -9.01 -2.79 9.16
N TYR A 92 -7.97 -2.81 8.31
CA TYR A 92 -7.23 -1.61 7.95
C TYR A 92 -8.15 -0.58 7.31
N TRP A 93 -8.93 -0.95 6.29
CA TRP A 93 -9.84 -0.02 5.63
C TRP A 93 -10.91 0.51 6.58
N LYS A 94 -11.40 -0.34 7.49
CA LYS A 94 -12.34 0.05 8.54
C LYS A 94 -11.76 1.13 9.45
N SER A 95 -10.51 1.01 9.89
CA SER A 95 -9.88 2.04 10.73
C SER A 95 -9.59 3.35 10.01
N HIS A 96 -9.69 3.37 8.67
CA HIS A 96 -9.50 4.53 7.81
C HIS A 96 -10.83 5.11 7.30
N GLY A 97 -11.95 4.84 7.99
CA GLY A 97 -13.24 5.48 7.72
C GLY A 97 -14.03 4.88 6.55
N LEU A 98 -13.68 3.66 6.13
CA LEU A 98 -14.37 2.90 5.09
C LEU A 98 -15.14 1.71 5.68
N GLU A 99 -15.81 1.89 6.83
CA GLU A 99 -16.48 0.81 7.56
C GLU A 99 -17.43 0.00 6.68
N GLU A 100 -18.31 0.68 5.93
CA GLU A 100 -19.37 0.06 5.12
C GLU A 100 -18.82 -0.76 3.94
N ASN A 101 -17.67 -0.34 3.41
CA ASN A 101 -17.06 -0.94 2.22
C ASN A 101 -15.77 -1.72 2.53
N SER A 102 -15.40 -1.84 3.80
CA SER A 102 -14.14 -2.41 4.26
C SER A 102 -13.85 -3.81 3.69
N THR A 103 -14.87 -4.68 3.61
CA THR A 103 -14.73 -6.04 3.05
C THR A 103 -14.45 -6.01 1.55
N GLN A 104 -15.02 -5.04 0.83
CA GLN A 104 -14.84 -4.87 -0.60
C GLN A 104 -13.42 -4.37 -0.90
N PHE A 105 -12.97 -3.32 -0.21
CA PHE A 105 -11.59 -2.82 -0.31
C PHE A 105 -10.57 -3.87 0.17
N GLY A 106 -10.92 -4.68 1.16
CA GLY A 106 -10.07 -5.75 1.69
C GLY A 106 -9.72 -6.86 0.67
N GLY A 107 -10.45 -6.93 -0.44
CA GLY A 107 -10.23 -7.92 -1.50
C GLY A 107 -9.35 -7.42 -2.66
N GLY A 108 -8.93 -6.16 -2.67
CA GLY A 108 -8.27 -5.58 -3.85
C GLY A 108 -7.24 -4.50 -3.54
N TRP A 109 -6.73 -3.90 -4.62
CA TRP A 109 -5.82 -2.76 -4.57
C TRP A 109 -6.60 -1.46 -4.58
N VAL A 110 -6.10 -0.46 -3.86
CA VAL A 110 -6.67 0.88 -3.77
C VAL A 110 -5.62 1.88 -4.23
N HIS A 111 -5.96 2.67 -5.23
CA HIS A 111 -5.15 3.78 -5.70
C HIS A 111 -5.38 5.00 -4.79
N THR A 112 -4.30 5.61 -4.30
CA THR A 112 -4.35 6.76 -3.40
C THR A 112 -3.12 7.65 -3.58
N VAL A 113 -2.93 8.65 -2.71
CA VAL A 113 -1.78 9.56 -2.71
C VAL A 113 -0.94 9.40 -1.44
N GLY A 114 0.36 9.67 -1.55
CA GLY A 114 1.32 9.50 -0.44
C GLY A 114 0.99 10.30 0.82
N SER A 115 0.23 11.40 0.72
CA SER A 115 -0.23 12.17 1.88
C SER A 115 -1.23 11.44 2.77
N GLU A 116 -1.87 10.37 2.27
CA GLU A 116 -2.74 9.51 3.07
C GLU A 116 -1.94 8.53 3.95
N LEU A 117 -0.64 8.36 3.67
CA LEU A 117 0.24 7.52 4.48
C LEU A 117 0.90 8.34 5.60
N PRO A 118 1.13 7.73 6.79
CA PRO A 118 1.97 8.33 7.82
C PRO A 118 3.35 8.79 7.32
N VAL A 119 3.91 8.02 6.38
CA VAL A 119 5.16 8.28 5.69
C VAL A 119 5.01 7.71 4.28
N ASP A 120 5.24 8.54 3.27
CA ASP A 120 5.32 8.14 1.86
C ASP A 120 6.66 7.41 1.60
N PRO A 121 6.64 6.09 1.29
CA PRO A 121 7.85 5.32 1.07
C PRO A 121 8.63 5.77 -0.17
N ALA A 122 8.00 6.04 -1.32
CA ALA A 122 8.71 6.54 -2.49
C ALA A 122 9.36 7.91 -2.24
N ALA A 123 8.75 8.77 -1.41
CA ALA A 123 9.28 10.08 -1.06
C ALA A 123 10.42 10.05 -0.03
N ARG A 124 10.57 8.99 0.78
CA ARG A 124 11.54 8.97 1.89
C ARG A 124 12.52 7.79 1.88
N MET A 125 12.15 6.66 1.30
CA MET A 125 12.90 5.40 1.39
C MET A 125 13.72 5.09 0.13
N ALA A 126 13.60 5.85 -0.96
CA ALA A 126 14.55 5.73 -2.08
C ALA A 126 15.98 6.03 -1.59
N PRO A 127 17.03 5.29 -2.01
CA PRO A 127 18.38 5.41 -1.45
C PRO A 127 18.94 6.84 -1.25
N PRO A 128 18.88 7.76 -2.24
CA PRO A 128 19.35 9.13 -2.04
C PRO A 128 18.48 9.92 -1.04
N LYS A 129 17.17 9.67 -1.01
CA LYS A 129 16.23 10.34 -0.09
C LYS A 129 16.44 9.84 1.34
N LEU A 130 16.60 8.53 1.53
CA LEU A 130 16.90 7.94 2.83
C LEU A 130 18.22 8.48 3.39
N ALA A 131 19.29 8.50 2.58
CA ALA A 131 20.57 9.03 3.03
C ALA A 131 20.47 10.51 3.48
N ALA A 132 19.67 11.32 2.79
CA ALA A 132 19.42 12.71 3.17
C ALA A 132 18.66 12.81 4.52
N GLU A 133 17.61 12.01 4.72
CA GLU A 133 16.85 12.00 5.99
C GLU A 133 17.71 11.54 7.15
N LEU A 134 18.50 10.48 6.97
CA LEU A 134 19.41 10.00 8.01
C LEU A 134 20.46 11.05 8.39
N ARG A 135 21.04 11.76 7.40
CA ARG A 135 21.99 12.87 7.66
C ARG A 135 21.34 13.99 8.47
N LYS A 136 20.10 14.35 8.15
CA LYS A 136 19.35 15.36 8.90
C LYS A 136 19.11 14.92 10.34
N ALA A 137 18.84 13.63 10.55
CA ALA A 137 18.58 13.07 11.87
C ALA A 137 19.85 12.92 12.75
N LEU A 138 21.04 12.81 12.16
CA LEU A 138 22.31 12.64 12.90
C LEU A 138 22.53 13.71 13.98
N GLY A 139 22.13 14.96 13.74
CA GLY A 139 22.30 16.04 14.72
C GLY A 139 21.57 15.80 16.05
N GLY A 140 20.54 14.95 16.07
CA GLY A 140 19.83 14.53 17.27
C GLY A 140 20.34 13.23 17.90
N LEU A 141 21.23 12.50 17.21
CA LEU A 141 21.71 11.19 17.64
C LEU A 141 23.02 11.31 18.42
N GLY A 142 22.90 11.58 19.72
CA GLY A 142 23.89 11.32 20.77
C GLY A 142 25.31 11.87 20.56
N SER A 143 25.71 12.84 21.39
CA SER A 143 27.09 13.34 21.52
C SER A 143 27.99 12.46 22.43
N GLY A 144 27.52 11.25 22.76
CA GLY A 144 28.14 10.35 23.74
C GLY A 144 29.45 9.71 23.27
N ALA A 145 29.96 8.77 24.07
CA ALA A 145 31.01 7.87 23.60
C ALA A 145 30.44 6.89 22.56
N PRO A 146 31.20 6.53 21.51
CA PRO A 146 30.75 5.56 20.52
C PRO A 146 30.34 4.24 21.18
N ARG A 147 29.16 3.74 20.81
CA ARG A 147 28.68 2.43 21.27
C ARG A 147 28.82 1.44 20.14
N LYS A 148 29.43 0.29 20.45
CA LYS A 148 29.52 -0.85 19.54
C LYS A 148 28.58 -1.95 20.02
N GLN A 149 27.90 -2.60 19.08
CA GLN A 149 27.01 -3.71 19.34
C GLN A 149 27.31 -4.83 18.33
N LYS A 150 27.22 -6.07 18.78
CA LYS A 150 27.24 -7.24 17.90
C LYS A 150 25.81 -7.68 17.61
N LEU A 151 25.44 -7.76 16.33
CA LEU A 151 24.15 -8.26 15.87
C LEU A 151 24.09 -9.79 15.98
N GLU A 152 22.89 -10.36 15.82
CA GLU A 152 22.66 -11.82 15.91
C GLU A 152 23.44 -12.62 14.87
N ASP A 153 23.64 -12.05 13.67
CA ASP A 153 24.46 -12.62 12.61
C ASP A 153 25.98 -12.49 12.87
N GLY A 154 26.36 -11.89 14.00
CA GLY A 154 27.75 -11.66 14.39
C GLY A 154 28.37 -10.38 13.84
N THR A 155 27.66 -9.60 13.03
CA THR A 155 28.12 -8.32 12.49
C THR A 155 28.29 -7.28 13.60
N GLU A 156 29.45 -6.63 13.68
CA GLU A 156 29.66 -5.52 14.62
C GLU A 156 29.24 -4.19 14.00
N VAL A 157 28.45 -3.41 14.74
CA VAL A 157 27.92 -2.11 14.33
C VAL A 157 28.21 -1.03 15.36
N TYR A 158 28.42 0.21 14.90
CA TYR A 158 28.18 1.40 15.69
C TYR A 158 26.67 1.58 15.88
N ASP A 159 26.23 1.69 17.13
CA ASP A 159 24.85 2.02 17.49
C ASP A 159 24.76 3.50 17.90
N LEU A 160 24.11 4.29 17.05
CA LEU A 160 23.91 5.72 17.27
C LEU A 160 22.55 5.93 17.94
N GLY A 161 22.59 6.09 19.25
CA GLY A 161 21.41 6.43 20.06
C GLY A 161 20.31 5.38 20.09
N GLY A 162 20.59 4.11 19.75
CA GLY A 162 19.59 3.06 19.62
C GLY A 162 18.74 3.16 18.35
N ALA A 163 19.10 4.05 17.42
CA ALA A 163 18.24 4.44 16.31
C ALA A 163 18.89 4.30 14.92
N LEU A 164 20.22 4.23 14.81
CA LEU A 164 20.91 4.02 13.55
C LEU A 164 22.10 3.08 13.76
N GLN A 165 22.18 2.05 12.92
CA GLN A 165 23.20 1.01 12.98
C GLN A 165 24.07 1.04 11.73
N VAL A 166 25.39 1.16 11.93
CA VAL A 166 26.40 1.24 10.85
C VAL A 166 27.51 0.23 11.10
N THR A 167 27.92 -0.57 10.11
CA THR A 167 28.99 -1.56 10.30
C THR A 167 30.32 -0.90 10.72
N THR A 168 31.00 -1.52 11.69
CA THR A 168 32.33 -1.05 12.13
C THR A 168 33.43 -1.44 11.16
N ALA A 169 33.27 -2.56 10.46
CA ALA A 169 34.17 -3.04 9.42
C ALA A 169 33.85 -2.40 8.06
N GLU A 170 34.90 -2.24 7.25
CA GLU A 170 34.75 -1.95 5.84
C GLU A 170 34.20 -3.20 5.09
N PRO A 171 33.37 -3.02 4.06
CA PRO A 171 32.91 -1.72 3.58
C PRO A 171 31.74 -1.21 4.46
N HIS A 172 31.80 0.06 4.90
CA HIS A 172 30.81 0.61 5.84
C HIS A 172 29.40 0.66 5.24
N ARG A 173 28.40 0.15 5.96
CA ARG A 173 26.99 0.10 5.51
C ARG A 173 26.04 0.48 6.64
N VAL A 174 24.95 1.14 6.30
CA VAL A 174 23.77 1.19 7.18
C VAL A 174 23.13 -0.19 7.16
N THR A 175 22.92 -0.80 8.32
CA THR A 175 22.31 -2.14 8.46
C THR A 175 20.92 -2.09 9.08
N GLY A 176 20.58 -0.99 9.74
CA GLY A 176 19.26 -0.77 10.27
C GLY A 176 19.07 0.61 10.86
N PHE A 177 17.82 1.02 10.99
CA PHE A 177 17.45 2.29 11.59
C PHE A 177 16.04 2.25 12.17
N ALA A 178 15.76 3.12 13.14
CA ALA A 178 14.43 3.35 13.67
C ALA A 178 13.62 4.19 12.68
N PRO A 179 12.40 3.77 12.29
CA PRO A 179 11.57 4.54 11.35
C PRO A 179 11.28 5.99 11.78
N ALA A 180 11.34 6.29 13.08
CA ALA A 180 11.23 7.64 13.62
C ALA A 180 12.29 8.62 13.07
N LEU A 181 13.39 8.12 12.49
CA LEU A 181 14.39 8.95 11.80
C LEU A 181 13.91 9.48 10.44
N LEU A 182 12.90 8.85 9.82
CA LEU A 182 12.27 9.35 8.58
C LEU A 182 11.28 10.47 8.88
N ASP A 183 10.43 10.23 9.89
CA ASP A 183 9.48 11.18 10.40
C ASP A 183 9.21 10.88 11.89
N PRO A 184 9.42 11.84 12.81
CA PRO A 184 9.25 11.57 14.24
C PRO A 184 7.82 11.18 14.66
N ARG A 185 6.80 11.54 13.86
CA ARG A 185 5.38 11.26 14.17
C ARG A 185 4.84 10.11 13.35
N GLY A 186 5.11 10.12 12.04
CA GLY A 186 4.64 9.10 11.10
C GLY A 186 5.50 7.84 11.13
N GLY A 187 6.81 7.98 11.30
CA GLY A 187 7.77 6.88 11.29
C GLY A 187 7.43 5.74 12.23
N PRO A 188 7.11 5.96 13.52
CA PRO A 188 6.72 4.89 14.44
C PRO A 188 5.53 4.01 13.98
N LYS A 189 4.69 4.51 13.07
CA LYS A 189 3.60 3.72 12.47
C LYS A 189 4.10 2.69 11.45
N LEU A 190 5.35 2.80 11.00
CA LEU A 190 6.09 1.83 10.19
C LEU A 190 6.82 0.76 11.02
N GLY A 191 6.47 0.60 12.29
CA GLY A 191 7.08 -0.39 13.18
C GLY A 191 8.28 0.14 13.96
N ALA A 192 8.97 -0.77 14.65
CA ALA A 192 10.00 -0.41 15.62
C ALA A 192 11.38 -0.18 14.99
N ALA A 193 11.74 -0.97 13.99
CA ALA A 193 13.04 -0.95 13.34
C ALA A 193 12.94 -1.50 11.91
N PHE A 194 13.73 -0.92 11.02
CA PHE A 194 14.06 -1.52 9.73
C PHE A 194 15.44 -2.16 9.78
N ARG A 195 15.57 -3.34 9.17
CA ARG A 195 16.84 -3.80 8.60
C ARG A 195 16.91 -3.31 7.17
N VAL A 196 18.07 -2.81 6.75
CA VAL A 196 18.26 -2.28 5.40
C VAL A 196 19.52 -2.86 4.78
N ARG A 197 19.43 -3.19 3.49
CA ARG A 197 20.57 -3.64 2.70
C ARG A 197 20.42 -3.23 1.23
N PRO A 198 21.52 -2.98 0.51
CA PRO A 198 21.49 -2.91 -0.94
C PRO A 198 21.12 -4.27 -1.55
N LEU A 199 20.40 -4.23 -2.68
CA LEU A 199 20.17 -5.41 -3.50
C LEU A 199 21.38 -5.68 -4.40
N ALA A 200 21.73 -6.95 -4.57
CA ALA A 200 22.69 -7.39 -5.58
C ALA A 200 22.05 -7.44 -6.98
N ASP A 201 22.84 -7.42 -8.05
CA ASP A 201 22.35 -7.36 -9.44
C ASP A 201 21.33 -8.47 -9.78
N ALA A 202 21.57 -9.70 -9.32
CA ALA A 202 20.63 -10.80 -9.52
C ALA A 202 19.28 -10.57 -8.80
N GLU A 203 19.32 -9.95 -7.62
CA GLU A 203 18.14 -9.60 -6.84
C GLU A 203 17.39 -8.40 -7.45
N ILE A 204 18.09 -7.47 -8.12
CA ILE A 204 17.46 -6.36 -8.85
C ILE A 204 16.62 -6.89 -10.01
N LYS A 205 17.12 -7.89 -10.75
CA LYS A 205 16.34 -8.56 -11.80
C LYS A 205 15.12 -9.28 -11.24
N GLN A 206 15.28 -9.97 -10.11
CA GLN A 206 14.13 -10.60 -9.43
C GLN A 206 13.13 -9.55 -8.94
N PHE A 207 13.61 -8.43 -8.39
CA PHE A 207 12.77 -7.32 -7.98
C PHE A 207 11.96 -6.75 -9.14
N HIS A 208 12.58 -6.53 -10.31
CA HIS A 208 11.87 -6.11 -11.51
C HIS A 208 10.76 -7.09 -11.92
N ASN A 209 11.07 -8.39 -11.94
CA ASN A 209 10.08 -9.43 -12.30
C ASN A 209 8.91 -9.48 -11.30
N ASP A 210 9.21 -9.44 -10.01
CA ASP A 210 8.19 -9.42 -8.95
C ASP A 210 7.32 -8.17 -9.05
N PHE A 211 7.92 -7.02 -9.37
CA PHE A 211 7.19 -5.77 -9.54
C PHE A 211 6.30 -5.80 -10.78
N ASN A 212 6.75 -6.37 -11.90
CA ASN A 212 5.90 -6.56 -13.08
C ASN A 212 4.68 -7.44 -12.76
N ALA A 213 4.88 -8.54 -12.01
CA ALA A 213 3.79 -9.39 -11.56
C ALA A 213 2.84 -8.65 -10.60
N ALA A 214 3.37 -7.78 -9.74
CA ALA A 214 2.56 -6.94 -8.87
C ALA A 214 1.72 -5.94 -9.66
N VAL A 215 2.28 -5.30 -10.68
CA VAL A 215 1.56 -4.39 -11.58
C VAL A 215 0.43 -5.12 -12.31
N ASP A 216 0.66 -6.34 -12.78
CA ASP A 216 -0.39 -7.15 -13.38
C ASP A 216 -1.51 -7.49 -12.38
N ALA A 217 -1.15 -7.72 -11.11
CA ALA A 217 -2.11 -8.01 -10.05
C ALA A 217 -2.90 -6.78 -9.56
N ILE A 218 -2.47 -5.55 -9.89
CA ILE A 218 -3.23 -4.33 -9.54
C ILE A 218 -4.56 -4.29 -10.30
N GLY A 219 -4.54 -4.59 -11.61
CA GLY A 219 -5.74 -4.71 -12.44
C GLY A 219 -6.61 -3.45 -12.46
N GLN A 220 -7.75 -3.51 -11.77
CA GLN A 220 -8.75 -2.45 -11.68
C GLN A 220 -8.87 -1.98 -10.22
N PRO A 221 -7.88 -1.25 -9.70
CA PRO A 221 -7.88 -0.82 -8.32
C PRO A 221 -9.06 0.09 -8.04
N PHE A 222 -9.55 0.04 -6.81
CA PHE A 222 -10.48 1.04 -6.30
C PHE A 222 -9.80 2.41 -6.30
N ASP A 223 -10.55 3.47 -6.56
CA ASP A 223 -10.08 4.84 -6.33
C ASP A 223 -10.38 5.23 -4.88
N GLY A 224 -9.35 5.30 -4.04
CA GLY A 224 -9.48 5.62 -2.62
C GLY A 224 -9.81 7.09 -2.34
N LEU A 225 -9.79 7.94 -3.37
CA LEU A 225 -10.05 9.38 -3.26
C LEU A 225 -11.40 9.77 -3.86
N ALA A 226 -12.09 8.81 -4.47
CA ALA A 226 -13.38 8.99 -5.11
C ALA A 226 -14.47 8.20 -4.38
N GLN A 227 -15.65 8.80 -4.29
CA GLN A 227 -16.84 8.16 -3.75
C GLN A 227 -17.93 8.20 -4.80
N ALA A 228 -18.57 7.05 -5.05
CA ALA A 228 -19.75 6.95 -5.91
C ALA A 228 -21.00 6.81 -5.06
N SER A 229 -22.04 7.55 -5.44
CA SER A 229 -23.40 7.34 -4.98
C SER A 229 -24.26 6.87 -6.14
N VAL A 230 -25.28 6.07 -5.87
CA VAL A 230 -26.22 5.59 -6.89
C VAL A 230 -27.66 5.83 -6.49
N THR A 231 -28.48 6.11 -7.49
CA THR A 231 -29.94 6.19 -7.37
C THR A 231 -30.58 5.23 -8.36
N VAL A 232 -31.45 4.36 -7.86
CA VAL A 232 -32.28 3.49 -8.70
C VAL A 232 -33.48 4.29 -9.20
N LEU A 233 -33.68 4.28 -10.51
CA LEU A 233 -34.71 5.00 -11.25
C LEU A 233 -35.49 4.01 -12.12
N ASN A 234 -36.69 4.42 -12.55
CA ASN A 234 -37.50 3.72 -13.55
C ASN A 234 -37.66 2.20 -13.31
N ASP A 235 -37.95 1.81 -12.06
CA ASP A 235 -38.14 0.40 -11.71
C ASP A 235 -39.36 -0.21 -12.42
N LYS A 236 -39.10 -1.20 -13.26
CA LYS A 236 -40.09 -1.93 -14.03
C LYS A 236 -39.97 -3.43 -13.79
N LEU A 237 -41.05 -4.03 -13.30
CA LEU A 237 -41.21 -5.48 -13.15
C LEU A 237 -42.13 -6.05 -14.23
N ASP A 238 -41.60 -6.93 -15.07
CA ASP A 238 -42.34 -7.66 -16.10
C ASP A 238 -42.36 -9.17 -15.76
N CYS A 239 -43.52 -9.72 -15.42
CA CYS A 239 -43.71 -11.16 -15.18
C CYS A 239 -44.46 -11.81 -16.34
N GLN A 240 -43.95 -12.95 -16.82
CA GLN A 240 -44.55 -13.74 -17.89
C GLN A 240 -45.59 -14.71 -17.35
N ASP A 241 -46.79 -14.66 -17.93
CA ASP A 241 -47.91 -15.53 -17.58
C ASP A 241 -47.56 -17.01 -17.78
N TYR A 242 -48.14 -17.87 -16.93
CA TYR A 242 -48.06 -19.34 -16.99
C TYR A 242 -46.67 -19.97 -16.80
N VAL A 243 -45.58 -19.20 -16.86
CA VAL A 243 -44.18 -19.67 -16.75
C VAL A 243 -43.46 -19.22 -15.48
N GLY A 244 -43.99 -18.19 -14.79
CA GLY A 244 -43.46 -17.70 -13.51
C GLY A 244 -42.12 -16.98 -13.63
N SER A 245 -41.72 -16.58 -14.85
CA SER A 245 -40.49 -15.84 -15.12
C SER A 245 -40.73 -14.35 -14.94
N CYS A 246 -39.98 -13.71 -14.06
CA CYS A 246 -40.08 -12.28 -13.82
C CYS A 246 -38.75 -11.60 -14.11
N LYS A 247 -38.81 -10.46 -14.81
CA LYS A 247 -37.66 -9.62 -15.14
C LYS A 247 -37.86 -8.24 -14.53
N THR A 248 -36.92 -7.83 -13.69
CA THR A 248 -36.82 -6.45 -13.20
C THR A 248 -35.84 -5.69 -14.10
N THR A 249 -36.22 -4.51 -14.56
CA THR A 249 -35.38 -3.58 -15.33
C THR A 249 -35.39 -2.25 -14.61
N VAL A 250 -34.20 -1.71 -14.34
CA VAL A 250 -34.01 -0.42 -13.65
C VAL A 250 -32.99 0.41 -14.41
N ASP A 251 -33.08 1.73 -14.25
CA ASP A 251 -32.00 2.63 -14.59
C ASP A 251 -31.22 2.96 -13.31
N VAL A 252 -29.90 2.88 -13.34
CA VAL A 252 -29.05 3.25 -12.21
C VAL A 252 -28.24 4.47 -12.62
N SER A 253 -28.58 5.62 -12.01
CA SER A 253 -27.81 6.86 -12.14
C SER A 253 -26.74 6.87 -11.07
N ASN A 254 -25.50 7.20 -11.45
CA ASN A 254 -24.40 7.39 -10.50
C ASN A 254 -23.99 8.86 -10.42
N SER A 255 -23.44 9.26 -9.28
CA SER A 255 -22.71 10.53 -9.13
C SER A 255 -21.42 10.29 -8.37
N VAL A 256 -20.33 10.87 -8.87
CA VAL A 256 -18.99 10.70 -8.31
C VAL A 256 -18.50 12.01 -7.70
N VAL A 257 -18.01 11.94 -6.47
CA VAL A 257 -17.36 13.07 -5.79
C VAL A 257 -15.97 12.67 -5.33
N GLY A 258 -15.03 13.61 -5.47
CA GLY A 258 -13.61 13.31 -5.29
C GLY A 258 -13.09 12.46 -6.45
N ASN A 259 -11.91 12.82 -6.96
CA ASN A 259 -11.12 12.04 -7.90
C ASN A 259 -9.80 12.76 -8.15
N GLN A 260 -8.85 12.04 -8.75
CA GLN A 260 -7.64 12.68 -9.27
C GLN A 260 -7.98 13.63 -10.43
N PRO A 261 -7.45 14.87 -10.45
CA PRO A 261 -7.65 15.79 -11.56
C PRO A 261 -7.26 15.16 -12.91
N GLY A 262 -8.14 15.26 -13.91
CA GLY A 262 -7.90 14.72 -15.24
C GLY A 262 -8.13 13.21 -15.39
N SER A 263 -8.51 12.50 -14.32
CA SER A 263 -8.96 11.11 -14.40
C SER A 263 -10.36 11.01 -15.03
N LYS A 264 -10.62 9.89 -15.70
CA LYS A 264 -11.96 9.50 -16.17
C LYS A 264 -12.36 8.23 -15.43
N PRO A 265 -12.79 8.34 -14.17
CA PRO A 265 -13.08 7.17 -13.35
C PRO A 265 -14.19 6.33 -13.97
N ASN A 266 -14.06 5.02 -13.83
CA ASN A 266 -15.11 4.06 -14.17
C ASN A 266 -15.89 3.74 -12.89
N VAL A 267 -17.22 3.70 -12.97
CA VAL A 267 -18.07 3.34 -11.85
C VAL A 267 -18.60 1.95 -12.07
N HIS A 268 -18.14 1.01 -11.24
CA HIS A 268 -18.62 -0.35 -11.24
C HIS A 268 -19.84 -0.46 -10.31
N ILE A 269 -20.97 -0.87 -10.87
CA ILE A 269 -22.28 -0.89 -10.21
C ILE A 269 -22.72 -2.34 -10.05
N LYS A 270 -23.09 -2.69 -8.83
CA LYS A 270 -23.71 -3.98 -8.50
C LYS A 270 -25.18 -3.78 -8.14
N LEU A 271 -26.05 -4.33 -8.96
CA LEU A 271 -27.48 -4.39 -8.72
C LEU A 271 -27.83 -5.74 -8.08
N SER A 272 -28.54 -5.70 -6.96
CA SER A 272 -29.19 -6.86 -6.36
C SER A 272 -30.69 -6.61 -6.29
N VAL A 273 -31.49 -7.58 -6.72
CA VAL A 273 -32.95 -7.47 -6.69
C VAL A 273 -33.51 -8.65 -5.91
N GLU A 274 -34.21 -8.36 -4.81
CA GLU A 274 -35.07 -9.34 -4.16
C GLU A 274 -36.46 -9.26 -4.79
N ILE A 275 -36.95 -10.38 -5.31
CA ILE A 275 -38.27 -10.51 -5.90
C ILE A 275 -39.05 -11.51 -5.06
N SER A 276 -40.18 -11.07 -4.53
CA SER A 276 -41.01 -11.85 -3.59
C SER A 276 -42.43 -11.96 -4.10
N ALA A 277 -43.08 -13.09 -3.81
CA ALA A 277 -44.49 -13.27 -4.07
C ALA A 277 -45.14 -14.08 -2.95
N ASP A 278 -46.33 -13.67 -2.54
CA ASP A 278 -47.08 -14.38 -1.51
C ASP A 278 -47.29 -15.82 -1.93
N THR A 279 -47.06 -16.76 -1.01
CA THR A 279 -47.13 -18.23 -1.20
C THR A 279 -46.08 -18.87 -2.13
N LEU A 280 -45.30 -18.09 -2.89
CA LEU A 280 -44.19 -18.60 -3.73
C LEU A 280 -42.81 -18.37 -3.08
N GLY A 281 -42.73 -17.51 -2.07
CA GLY A 281 -41.50 -17.16 -1.36
C GLY A 281 -40.72 -16.04 -2.03
N SER A 282 -39.43 -15.91 -1.69
CA SER A 282 -38.51 -14.93 -2.27
C SER A 282 -37.49 -15.60 -3.19
N GLN A 283 -37.09 -14.88 -4.22
CA GLN A 283 -35.98 -15.19 -5.11
C GLN A 283 -35.08 -13.96 -5.19
N SER A 284 -33.78 -14.15 -5.31
CA SER A 284 -32.83 -13.05 -5.48
C SER A 284 -32.05 -13.24 -6.76
N CYS A 285 -31.75 -12.14 -7.43
CA CYS A 285 -30.78 -12.15 -8.52
C CYS A 285 -29.86 -10.93 -8.39
N ALA A 286 -28.65 -11.04 -8.95
CA ALA A 286 -27.68 -9.96 -8.98
C ALA A 286 -27.06 -9.84 -10.37
N THR A 287 -26.70 -8.63 -10.75
CA THR A 287 -25.98 -8.32 -11.98
C THR A 287 -25.05 -7.14 -11.75
N GLU A 288 -24.01 -7.04 -12.56
CA GLU A 288 -22.96 -6.04 -12.44
C GLU A 288 -22.77 -5.35 -13.79
N GLY A 289 -22.36 -4.08 -13.76
CA GLY A 289 -22.13 -3.31 -14.97
C GLY A 289 -21.30 -2.07 -14.69
N ASP A 290 -20.61 -1.60 -15.72
CA ASP A 290 -19.73 -0.44 -15.64
C ASP A 290 -20.37 0.77 -16.33
N ALA A 291 -20.29 1.93 -15.69
CA ALA A 291 -20.76 3.20 -16.22
C ALA A 291 -19.63 4.24 -16.17
N ALA A 292 -19.71 5.24 -17.04
CA ALA A 292 -18.92 6.45 -16.84
C ALA A 292 -19.40 7.18 -15.57
N ALA A 293 -18.51 7.96 -14.95
CA ALA A 293 -18.87 8.87 -13.88
C ALA A 293 -20.01 9.82 -14.32
N ASP A 294 -20.94 10.08 -13.39
CA ASP A 294 -22.11 10.95 -13.57
C ASP A 294 -23.04 10.52 -14.73
N ALA A 295 -23.03 9.23 -15.06
CA ALA A 295 -23.86 8.65 -16.10
C ALA A 295 -25.00 7.77 -15.54
N THR A 296 -25.90 7.36 -16.44
CA THR A 296 -26.97 6.40 -16.14
C THR A 296 -26.80 5.16 -17.00
N ILE A 297 -26.97 3.98 -16.40
CA ILE A 297 -26.95 2.69 -17.09
C ILE A 297 -28.25 1.93 -16.84
N THR A 298 -28.80 1.31 -17.88
CA THR A 298 -29.95 0.40 -17.73
C THR A 298 -29.44 -0.99 -17.37
N MET A 299 -29.95 -1.54 -16.28
CA MET A 299 -29.61 -2.87 -15.78
C MET A 299 -30.86 -3.73 -15.68
N SER A 300 -30.72 -5.03 -15.86
CA SER A 300 -31.86 -5.94 -15.72
C SER A 300 -31.47 -7.27 -15.12
N CYS A 301 -32.41 -7.87 -14.40
CA CYS A 301 -32.21 -9.05 -13.59
C CYS A 301 -33.47 -9.92 -13.65
N SER A 302 -33.33 -11.24 -13.75
CA SER A 302 -34.46 -12.15 -13.92
C SER A 302 -34.45 -13.28 -12.91
N VAL A 303 -35.63 -13.66 -12.43
CA VAL A 303 -35.87 -14.83 -11.57
C VAL A 303 -36.97 -15.69 -12.16
N LYS A 304 -37.07 -16.93 -11.69
CA LYS A 304 -38.15 -17.83 -12.07
C LYS A 304 -38.75 -18.51 -10.84
N PHE A 305 -40.03 -18.28 -10.61
CA PHE A 305 -40.79 -18.97 -9.58
C PHE A 305 -41.29 -20.33 -10.08
N THR A 306 -41.36 -21.29 -9.17
CA THR A 306 -42.09 -22.53 -9.41
C THR A 306 -43.56 -22.27 -9.12
N LEU A 307 -44.43 -22.42 -10.13
CA LEU A 307 -45.87 -22.17 -10.00
C LEU A 307 -46.59 -23.47 -9.58
N PRO A 308 -47.12 -23.58 -8.35
CA PRO A 308 -47.89 -24.75 -7.93
C PRO A 308 -49.24 -24.82 -8.65
N ASN A 309 -49.84 -23.67 -8.96
CA ASN A 309 -51.01 -23.58 -9.82
C ASN A 309 -50.78 -22.53 -10.93
N ARG A 310 -50.77 -22.95 -12.19
CA ARG A 310 -50.51 -22.06 -13.34
C ARG A 310 -51.67 -21.15 -13.72
N THR A 311 -52.87 -21.38 -13.18
CA THR A 311 -54.05 -20.56 -13.46
C THR A 311 -54.40 -19.59 -12.33
N ALA A 312 -53.66 -19.64 -11.21
CA ALA A 312 -53.82 -18.70 -10.11
C ALA A 312 -53.05 -17.39 -10.39
N SER A 313 -53.55 -16.28 -9.83
CA SER A 313 -52.86 -14.99 -9.83
C SER A 313 -51.98 -14.86 -8.59
N TYR A 314 -50.72 -14.47 -8.78
CA TYR A 314 -49.77 -14.21 -7.71
C TYR A 314 -49.34 -12.75 -7.77
N GLN A 315 -49.36 -12.06 -6.62
CA GLN A 315 -48.84 -10.71 -6.52
C GLN A 315 -47.33 -10.78 -6.32
N VAL A 316 -46.57 -10.12 -7.19
CA VAL A 316 -45.10 -10.11 -7.16
C VAL A 316 -44.62 -8.70 -6.86
N LEU A 317 -43.65 -8.58 -5.95
CA LEU A 317 -42.98 -7.34 -5.58
C LEU A 317 -41.47 -7.48 -5.84
N ALA A 318 -40.88 -6.48 -6.48
CA ALA A 318 -39.43 -6.35 -6.62
C ALA A 318 -38.90 -5.25 -5.68
N LYS A 319 -37.74 -5.49 -5.09
CA LYS A 319 -36.99 -4.53 -4.28
C LYS A 319 -35.56 -4.45 -4.82
N PRO A 320 -35.30 -3.57 -5.81
CA PRO A 320 -33.95 -3.35 -6.31
C PRO A 320 -33.12 -2.53 -5.32
N THR A 321 -31.86 -2.94 -5.14
CA THR A 321 -30.83 -2.21 -4.40
C THR A 321 -29.57 -2.17 -5.24
N ALA A 322 -28.94 -1.01 -5.34
CA ALA A 322 -27.68 -0.84 -6.08
C ALA A 322 -26.62 -0.27 -5.16
N VAL A 323 -25.38 -0.73 -5.36
CA VAL A 323 -24.17 -0.14 -4.78
C VAL A 323 -23.18 0.14 -5.90
N ALA A 324 -22.31 1.12 -5.69
CA ALA A 324 -21.30 1.49 -6.66
C ALA A 324 -19.95 1.74 -6.01
N GLU A 325 -18.91 1.48 -6.79
CA GLU A 325 -17.53 1.73 -6.44
C GLU A 325 -16.81 2.38 -7.62
N VAL A 326 -15.87 3.26 -7.32
CA VAL A 326 -15.06 3.91 -8.34
C VAL A 326 -13.80 3.09 -8.55
N ARG A 327 -13.51 2.77 -9.81
CA ARG A 327 -12.31 2.04 -10.24
C ARG A 327 -11.46 2.91 -11.15
N SER A 328 -10.15 2.78 -10.98
CA SER A 328 -9.12 3.47 -11.78
C SER A 328 -8.29 2.43 -12.55
N PRO A 329 -8.75 1.98 -13.73
CA PRO A 329 -8.04 1.02 -14.56
C PRO A 329 -6.56 1.36 -14.74
N VAL A 330 -5.68 0.39 -14.50
CA VAL A 330 -4.24 0.56 -14.76
C VAL A 330 -3.90 -0.02 -16.13
N ASP A 331 -3.26 0.78 -16.99
CA ASP A 331 -2.58 0.26 -18.18
C ASP A 331 -1.27 -0.41 -17.75
N ALA A 332 -1.37 -1.68 -17.36
CA ALA A 332 -0.25 -2.47 -16.89
C ALA A 332 0.89 -2.53 -17.91
N ASN A 333 0.59 -2.52 -19.22
CA ASN A 333 1.62 -2.58 -20.25
C ASN A 333 2.41 -1.27 -20.32
N ALA A 334 1.72 -0.12 -20.29
CA ALA A 334 2.39 1.18 -20.26
C ALA A 334 3.24 1.36 -18.99
N VAL A 335 2.72 0.92 -17.84
CA VAL A 335 3.47 0.97 -16.57
C VAL A 335 4.71 0.07 -16.62
N LYS A 336 4.58 -1.19 -17.05
CA LYS A 336 5.71 -2.11 -17.16
C LYS A 336 6.77 -1.63 -18.15
N ALA A 337 6.39 -0.94 -19.23
CA ALA A 337 7.34 -0.34 -20.16
C ALA A 337 8.19 0.76 -19.48
N LYS A 338 7.58 1.59 -18.63
CA LYS A 338 8.31 2.60 -17.84
C LYS A 338 9.22 1.95 -16.80
N LEU A 339 8.72 0.93 -16.09
CA LEU A 339 9.53 0.17 -15.13
C LEU A 339 10.73 -0.48 -15.81
N ALA A 340 10.56 -1.08 -17.00
CA ALA A 340 11.67 -1.65 -17.75
C ALA A 340 12.76 -0.62 -18.06
N ALA A 341 12.39 0.61 -18.43
CA ALA A 341 13.35 1.69 -18.65
C ALA A 341 14.07 2.11 -17.36
N ALA A 342 13.35 2.19 -16.24
CA ALA A 342 13.92 2.52 -14.93
C ALA A 342 14.90 1.44 -14.44
N PHE A 343 14.52 0.17 -14.53
CA PHE A 343 15.35 -0.94 -14.06
C PHE A 343 16.58 -1.19 -14.95
N ALA A 344 16.48 -0.95 -16.25
CA ALA A 344 17.63 -1.00 -17.16
C ALA A 344 18.74 -0.01 -16.74
N ALA A 345 18.39 1.13 -16.14
CA ALA A 345 19.36 2.13 -15.66
C ALA A 345 20.15 1.67 -14.41
N ILE A 346 19.68 0.64 -13.70
CA ILE A 346 20.26 0.15 -12.44
C ILE A 346 20.71 -1.32 -12.49
N GLY A 347 20.78 -1.92 -13.69
CA GLY A 347 21.28 -3.29 -13.91
C GLY A 347 20.22 -4.39 -13.86
N GLY A 348 18.93 -4.02 -13.88
CA GLY A 348 17.77 -4.92 -13.94
C GLY A 348 17.21 -5.18 -15.32
#